data_AF-A0AAU7IL05-F1
#
_entry.id   AF-A0AAU7IL05-F1
#
_cell.length_a   1.000
_cell.length_b   1.000
_cell.length_c   1.000
_cell.angle_alpha   90.00
_cell.angle_beta   90.00
_cell.angle_gamma   90.00
#
_symmetry.space_group_name_H-M   'P 1'
#
loop_
_entity.id
_entity.type
_entity.pdbx_description
1 polymer ?
#
loop_
_entity_poly.entity_id
_entity_poly.type
_entity_poly.pdbx_seq_one_letter_code
_entity_poly.pdbx_strand_id
1 'polypeptide(L)'
;MERERQQQQLYALVTAMNDALDQKRWRRLPGLHQQVMRDFHAYAAWETDAEALREVKSRLLVAFETLIARRTQRAEELKTRMEKHQQNQEGMLAYSMVNLISEKA
;
A
#
# COMPACT_ATOMS: atom_id res chain seq x y z
N MET A 1 14.22 -18.44 -22.11
CA MET A 1 15.26 -17.43 -21.79
C MET A 1 14.70 -16.01 -21.78
N GLU A 2 14.23 -15.42 -22.89
CA GLU A 2 13.77 -14.01 -22.90
C GLU A 2 12.40 -13.81 -22.22
N ARG A 3 11.44 -14.71 -22.47
CA ARG A 3 10.13 -14.76 -21.78
C ARG A 3 10.29 -14.81 -20.25
N GLU A 4 11.07 -15.77 -19.77
CA GLU A 4 11.29 -15.99 -18.33
C GLU A 4 11.95 -14.78 -17.66
N ARG A 5 12.88 -14.13 -18.37
CA ARG A 5 13.54 -12.91 -17.88
C ARG A 5 12.56 -11.75 -17.73
N GLN A 6 11.65 -11.56 -18.68
CA GLN A 6 10.61 -10.53 -18.60
C GLN A 6 9.61 -10.81 -17.46
N GLN A 7 9.22 -12.08 -17.28
CA GLN A 7 8.37 -12.49 -16.15
C GLN A 7 9.07 -12.25 -14.80
N GLN A 8 10.35 -12.60 -14.68
CA GLN A 8 11.14 -12.34 -13.48
C GLN A 8 11.26 -10.85 -13.17
N GLN A 9 11.40 -10.00 -14.19
CA GLN A 9 11.41 -8.55 -14.01
C GLN A 9 10.08 -8.02 -13.48
N LEU A 10 8.95 -8.50 -14.02
CA LEU A 10 7.62 -8.15 -13.51
C LEU A 10 7.43 -8.56 -12.06
N TYR A 11 7.86 -9.78 -11.70
CA TYR A 11 7.78 -10.25 -10.31
C TYR A 11 8.71 -9.48 -9.39
N ALA A 12 9.91 -9.12 -9.84
CA ALA A 12 10.83 -8.29 -9.07
C ALA A 12 10.25 -6.90 -8.77
N LEU A 13 9.52 -6.31 -9.72
CA LEU A 13 8.83 -5.03 -9.51
C LEU A 13 7.70 -5.14 -8.48
N VAL A 14 6.94 -6.23 -8.50
CA VAL A 14 5.92 -6.51 -7.48
C VAL A 14 6.56 -6.69 -6.10
N THR A 15 7.68 -7.40 -6.00
CA THR A 15 8.44 -7.52 -4.75
C THR A 15 8.93 -6.16 -4.27
N ALA A 16 9.47 -5.33 -5.17
CA ALA A 16 9.89 -3.97 -4.82
C ALA A 16 8.73 -3.08 -4.35
N MET A 17 7.50 -3.29 -4.85
CA MET A 17 6.31 -2.62 -4.33
C MET A 17 5.94 -3.07 -2.91
N ASN A 18 6.08 -4.36 -2.61
CA ASN A 18 5.88 -4.89 -1.25
C ASN A 18 6.95 -4.32 -0.29
N ASP A 19 8.21 -4.34 -0.67
CA ASP A 19 9.31 -3.79 0.13
C ASP A 19 9.12 -2.29 0.39
N ALA A 20 8.65 -1.54 -0.61
CA ALA A 20 8.36 -0.12 -0.47
C ALA A 20 7.21 0.15 0.51
N LEU A 21 6.21 -0.74 0.60
CA LEU A 21 5.16 -0.66 1.62
C LEU A 21 5.70 -0.93 3.02
N ASP A 22 6.49 -2.00 3.18
CA ASP A 22 7.08 -2.41 4.45
C ASP A 22 8.02 -1.33 5.01
N GLN A 23 8.84 -0.74 4.13
CA GLN A 23 9.74 0.37 4.47
C GLN A 23 9.05 1.73 4.63
N LYS A 24 7.71 1.77 4.54
CA LYS A 24 6.92 3.01 4.63
C LYS A 24 7.27 4.08 3.56
N ARG A 25 7.81 3.66 2.41
CA ARG A 25 8.24 4.53 1.29
C ARG A 25 7.13 4.78 0.27
N TRP A 26 6.05 5.40 0.73
CA TRP A 26 4.77 5.38 0.01
C TRP A 26 4.78 6.24 -1.25
N ARG A 27 5.61 7.28 -1.25
CA ARG A 27 5.83 8.16 -2.41
C ARG A 27 6.38 7.43 -3.63
N ARG A 28 7.05 6.29 -3.45
CA ARG A 28 7.65 5.51 -4.53
C ARG A 28 6.65 4.55 -5.21
N LEU A 29 5.53 4.27 -4.56
CA LEU A 29 4.57 3.26 -5.02
C LEU A 29 3.86 3.62 -6.33
N PRO A 30 3.42 4.87 -6.58
CA PRO A 30 2.81 5.23 -7.87
C PRO A 30 3.76 5.02 -9.05
N GLY A 31 5.04 5.37 -8.89
CA GLY A 31 6.05 5.18 -9.93
C GLY A 31 6.33 3.69 -10.22
N LEU A 32 6.43 2.88 -9.15
CA LEU A 32 6.59 1.42 -9.30
C LEU A 32 5.36 0.78 -9.97
N HIS A 33 4.15 1.21 -9.60
CA HIS A 33 2.92 0.75 -10.24
C HIS A 33 2.89 1.08 -11.74
N GLN A 34 3.23 2.31 -12.12
CA GLN A 34 3.32 2.69 -13.54
C GLN A 34 4.37 1.88 -14.30
N GLN A 35 5.49 1.54 -13.65
CA GLN A 35 6.51 0.69 -14.23
C GLN A 35 6.00 -0.74 -14.46
N VAL A 36 5.34 -1.35 -13.46
CA VAL A 36 4.72 -2.68 -13.62
C VAL A 36 3.72 -2.69 -14.78
N MET A 37 2.85 -1.68 -14.89
CA MET A 37 1.85 -1.62 -15.95
C MET A 37 2.48 -1.51 -17.34
N ARG A 38 3.49 -0.64 -17.49
CA ARG A 38 4.22 -0.47 -18.75
C ARG A 38 4.93 -1.76 -19.16
N ASP A 39 5.64 -2.40 -18.24
CA ASP A 39 6.40 -3.62 -18.53
C ASP A 39 5.44 -4.78 -18.82
N PHE A 40 4.28 -4.82 -18.16
CA PHE A 40 3.25 -5.83 -18.43
C PHE A 40 2.61 -5.62 -19.80
N HIS A 41 2.34 -4.38 -20.20
CA HIS A 41 1.84 -4.09 -21.55
C HIS A 41 2.84 -4.44 -22.64
N ALA A 42 4.13 -4.19 -22.41
CA ALA A 42 5.19 -4.60 -23.33
C ALA A 42 5.28 -6.14 -23.43
N TYR A 43 5.21 -6.83 -22.29
CA TYR A 43 5.15 -8.30 -22.26
C TYR A 43 3.90 -8.83 -22.98
N ALA A 44 2.73 -8.28 -22.72
CA ALA A 44 1.47 -8.71 -23.33
C ALA A 44 1.42 -8.48 -24.85
N ALA A 45 2.11 -7.46 -25.36
CA ALA A 45 2.22 -7.20 -26.79
C ALA A 45 3.21 -8.16 -27.50
N TRP A 46 4.20 -8.66 -26.76
CA TRP A 46 5.19 -9.62 -27.25
C TRP A 46 4.72 -11.07 -27.10
N GLU A 47 3.90 -11.35 -26.09
CA GLU A 47 3.47 -12.70 -25.73
C GLU A 47 2.30 -13.19 -26.60
N THR A 48 2.58 -14.20 -27.43
CA THR A 48 1.56 -14.84 -28.29
C THR A 48 0.81 -15.97 -27.55
N ASP A 49 1.35 -16.46 -26.43
CA ASP A 49 0.77 -17.55 -25.64
C ASP A 49 -0.25 -17.03 -24.62
N ALA A 50 -1.53 -17.31 -24.89
CA ALA A 50 -2.64 -16.84 -24.07
C ALA A 50 -2.67 -17.45 -22.66
N GLU A 51 -2.19 -18.69 -22.47
CA GLU A 51 -2.16 -19.32 -21.14
C GLU A 51 -1.05 -18.71 -20.28
N ALA A 52 0.14 -18.50 -20.86
CA ALA A 52 1.24 -17.82 -20.18
C ALA A 52 0.85 -16.38 -19.78
N LEU A 53 0.14 -15.66 -20.66
CA LEU A 53 -0.36 -14.33 -20.35
C LEU A 53 -1.41 -14.35 -19.21
N ARG A 54 -2.32 -15.34 -19.23
CA ARG A 54 -3.33 -15.51 -18.18
C ARG A 54 -2.69 -15.80 -16.83
N GLU A 55 -1.67 -16.63 -16.78
CA GLU A 55 -0.95 -16.96 -15.55
C GLU A 55 -0.29 -15.72 -14.94
N VAL A 56 0.46 -14.96 -15.74
CA VAL A 56 1.11 -13.71 -15.29
C VAL A 56 0.07 -12.71 -14.79
N LYS A 57 -1.05 -12.55 -15.52
CA LYS A 57 -2.14 -11.65 -15.12
C LYS A 57 -2.77 -12.07 -13.79
N SER A 58 -3.02 -13.36 -13.60
CA SER A 58 -3.59 -13.90 -12.35
C SER A 58 -2.66 -13.65 -11.15
N ARG A 59 -1.36 -13.91 -11.32
CA ARG A 59 -0.36 -13.65 -10.26
C ARG A 59 -0.25 -12.17 -9.91
N LEU A 60 -0.25 -11.29 -10.92
CA LEU A 60 -0.25 -9.84 -10.70
C LEU A 60 -1.51 -9.39 -9.95
N LEU A 61 -2.68 -9.93 -10.32
CA LEU A 61 -3.95 -9.61 -9.66
C LEU A 61 -3.93 -9.98 -8.18
N VAL A 62 -3.53 -11.21 -7.83
CA VAL A 62 -3.41 -11.65 -6.43
C VAL A 62 -2.42 -10.78 -5.65
N ALA A 63 -1.30 -10.40 -6.27
CA ALA A 63 -0.33 -9.53 -5.64
C ALA A 63 -0.90 -8.13 -5.37
N PHE A 64 -1.63 -7.54 -6.32
CA PHE A 64 -2.28 -6.25 -6.14
C PHE A 64 -3.41 -6.29 -5.11
N GLU A 65 -4.22 -7.34 -5.07
CA GLU A 65 -5.23 -7.54 -4.04
C GLU A 65 -4.61 -7.57 -2.64
N THR A 66 -3.52 -8.31 -2.48
CA THR A 66 -2.76 -8.37 -1.23
C THR A 66 -2.21 -6.99 -0.84
N LEU A 67 -1.66 -6.24 -1.81
CA LEU A 67 -1.17 -4.87 -1.60
C LEU A 67 -2.28 -3.92 -1.15
N ILE A 68 -3.45 -4.01 -1.77
CA ILE A 68 -4.63 -3.18 -1.44
C ILE A 68 -5.11 -3.52 -0.03
N ALA A 69 -5.30 -4.80 0.30
CA ALA A 69 -5.74 -5.23 1.62
C ALA A 69 -4.84 -4.71 2.74
N ARG A 70 -3.51 -4.81 2.57
CA ARG A 70 -2.53 -4.28 3.54
C ARG A 70 -2.63 -2.76 3.71
N ARG A 71 -2.88 -2.03 2.62
CA ARG A 71 -3.07 -0.57 2.69
C ARG A 71 -4.36 -0.21 3.41
N THR A 72 -5.46 -0.92 3.13
CA THR A 72 -6.75 -0.70 3.78
C THR A 72 -6.66 -0.96 5.28
N GLN A 73 -6.07 -2.09 5.69
CA GLN A 73 -5.85 -2.40 7.10
C GLN A 73 -5.06 -1.28 7.80
N ARG A 74 -4.01 -0.78 7.18
CA ARG A 74 -3.20 0.29 7.76
C ARG A 74 -3.89 1.64 7.79
N ALA A 75 -4.78 1.92 6.84
CA ALA A 75 -5.61 3.12 6.86
C ALA A 75 -6.58 3.07 8.05
N GLU A 76 -7.19 1.91 8.31
CA GLU A 76 -8.03 1.69 9.50
C GLU A 76 -7.23 1.85 10.80
N GLU A 77 -6.04 1.24 10.89
CA GLU A 77 -5.16 1.42 12.06
C GLU A 77 -4.78 2.89 12.29
N LEU A 78 -4.52 3.65 11.22
CA LEU A 78 -4.22 5.07 11.32
C LEU A 78 -5.44 5.86 11.80
N LYS A 79 -6.63 5.54 11.30
CA LYS A 79 -7.89 6.15 11.72
C LYS A 79 -8.15 5.91 13.21
N THR A 80 -8.02 4.67 13.69
CA THR A 80 -8.16 4.35 15.11
C THR A 80 -7.14 5.09 15.98
N ARG A 81 -5.90 5.25 15.50
CA ARG A 81 -4.87 6.04 16.20
C ARG A 81 -5.23 7.52 16.26
N MET A 82 -5.77 8.08 15.18
CA MET A 82 -6.21 9.48 15.13
C MET A 82 -7.39 9.71 16.09
N GLU A 83 -8.38 8.82 16.09
CA GLU A 83 -9.54 8.89 17.02
C GLU A 83 -9.09 8.84 18.48
N LYS A 84 -8.18 7.91 18.84
CA LYS A 84 -7.61 7.84 20.18
C LYS A 84 -6.82 9.10 20.55
N HIS A 85 -6.08 9.66 19.60
CA HIS A 85 -5.33 10.90 19.84
C HIS A 85 -6.27 12.09 20.10
N GLN A 86 -7.34 12.20 19.32
CA GLN A 86 -8.36 13.22 19.50
C GLN A 86 -9.05 13.10 20.87
N GLN A 87 -9.49 11.90 21.25
CA GLN A 87 -10.09 11.65 22.57
C GLN A 87 -9.15 12.02 23.72
N ASN A 88 -7.86 11.69 23.60
CA ASN A 88 -6.86 12.05 24.62
C ASN A 88 -6.64 13.57 24.72
N GLN A 89 -6.66 14.28 23.59
CA GLN A 89 -6.56 15.75 23.58
C GLN A 89 -7.80 16.39 24.20
N GLU A 90 -9.00 15.92 23.85
CA GLU A 90 -10.26 16.39 24.44
C GLU A 90 -10.29 16.14 25.96
N GLY A 91 -9.84 14.97 26.43
CA GLY A 91 -9.72 14.67 27.85
C GLY A 91 -8.76 15.62 28.58
N MET A 92 -7.58 15.88 28.01
CA MET A 92 -6.60 16.83 28.58
C MET A 92 -7.18 18.25 28.67
N LEU A 93 -7.89 18.71 27.64
CA LEU A 93 -8.56 20.01 27.65
C LEU A 93 -9.65 20.07 28.72
N ALA A 94 -10.46 19.04 28.87
CA ALA A 94 -11.48 18.95 29.91
C ALA A 94 -10.86 19.02 31.32
N TYR A 95 -9.79 18.26 31.59
CA TYR A 95 -9.08 18.35 32.86
C TYR A 95 -8.49 19.75 33.11
N SER A 96 -7.94 20.41 32.08
CA SER A 96 -7.41 21.77 32.22
C SER A 96 -8.51 22.80 32.53
N MET A 97 -9.69 22.67 31.92
CA MET A 97 -10.84 23.54 32.18
C MET A 97 -11.39 23.32 33.59
N VAL A 98 -11.49 22.06 34.05
CA VAL A 98 -11.93 21.74 35.41
C VAL A 98 -10.95 22.31 36.45
N ASN A 99 -9.63 22.16 36.25
CA ASN A 99 -8.64 22.77 37.14
C ASN A 99 -8.74 24.31 37.17
N LEU A 100 -8.92 24.96 36.02
CA LEU A 100 -9.10 26.42 35.94
C LEU A 100 -10.38 26.92 36.64
N ILE A 101 -11.43 26.11 36.66
CA ILE A 101 -12.68 26.42 37.37
C ILE A 101 -12.52 26.15 38.88
N SER A 102 -11.86 25.06 39.26
CA SER A 102 -11.61 24.71 40.66
C SER A 102 -10.59 25.62 41.35
N GLU A 103 -9.62 26.20 40.63
CA GLU A 103 -8.67 27.18 41.19
C GLU A 103 -9.28 28.58 41.39
N LYS A 104 -10.45 28.86 40.79
CA LYS A 104 -11.18 30.14 40.92
C LYS A 104 -12.32 30.11 41.95
N ALA A 105 -12.56 28.96 42.59
CA ALA A 105 -13.55 28.78 43.66
C ALA A 105 -12.86 28.79 45.03
#